data_AF-A0A8T7CRX6-F1
#
_entry.id   AF-A0A8T7CRX6-F1
#
_cell.length_a   1.000
_cell.length_b   1.000
_cell.length_c   1.000
_cell.angle_alpha   90.00
_cell.angle_beta   90.00
_cell.angle_gamma   90.00
#
_symmetry.space_group_name_H-M   'P 1'
#
loop_
_entity.id
_entity.type
_entity.pdbx_description
1 polymer ?
#
loop_
_entity_poly.entity_id
_entity_poly.type
_entity_poly.pdbx_seq_one_letter_code
_entity_poly.pdbx_strand_id
1 'polypeptide(L)' 'MRVKIAIAAVLLVLVSLFAVQNSQVVEIRLLMWTVEISRALLIYLMLVIGIVIGWFMRAIWRLSRNARQQ' A
#
# COMPACT_ATOMS: atom_id res chain seq x y z
N MET A 1 -12.17 -24.37 8.23
CA MET A 1 -11.85 -22.91 8.24
C MET A 1 -10.58 -22.58 9.03
N ARG A 2 -10.38 -23.16 10.23
CA ARG A 2 -9.19 -22.92 11.08
C ARG A 2 -7.84 -23.23 10.40
N VAL A 3 -7.75 -24.36 9.68
CA VAL A 3 -6.53 -24.74 8.94
C VAL A 3 -6.21 -23.77 7.80
N LYS A 4 -7.23 -23.27 7.09
CA LYS A 4 -7.04 -22.27 6.02
C LYS A 4 -6.50 -20.95 6.58
N ILE A 5 -6.99 -20.52 7.75
CA ILE A 5 -6.51 -19.32 8.44
C ILE A 5 -5.09 -19.52 8.97
N ALA A 6 -4.79 -20.70 9.55
CA ALA A 6 -3.45 -21.03 10.01
C ALA A 6 -2.43 -21.05 8.85
N ILE A 7 -2.79 -21.67 7.73
CA ILE A 7 -1.96 -21.68 6.51
C ILE A 7 -1.76 -20.24 5.99
N ALA A 8 -2.82 -19.44 5.94
CA ALA A 8 -2.72 -18.05 5.51
C ALA A 8 -1.81 -17.22 6.43
N ALA A 9 -1.89 -17.42 7.75
CA ALA A 9 -1.02 -16.76 8.72
C ALA A 9 0.46 -17.18 8.56
N VAL A 10 0.73 -18.47 8.37
CA VAL A 10 2.09 -18.97 8.12
C VAL A 10 2.65 -18.40 6.82
N LEU A 11 1.87 -18.41 5.74
CA LEU A 11 2.28 -17.82 4.46
C LEU A 11 2.54 -16.32 4.58
N LEU A 12 1.71 -15.59 5.35
CA LEU A 12 1.91 -14.17 5.60
C LEU A 12 3.26 -13.92 6.28
N VAL A 13 3.58 -14.68 7.34
CA VAL A 13 4.86 -14.57 8.06
C VAL A 13 6.04 -14.89 7.14
N LEU A 14 5.93 -15.94 6.31
CA LEU A 14 6.99 -16.32 5.36
C LEU A 14 7.22 -15.24 4.30
N VAL A 15 6.17 -14.65 3.75
CA VAL A 15 6.27 -13.54 2.80
C VAL A 15 6.89 -12.31 3.46
N SER A 16 6.50 -11.99 4.70
CA SER A 16 7.12 -10.90 5.45
C SER A 16 8.62 -11.14 5.70
N LEU A 17 9.01 -12.35 6.11
CA LEU A 17 10.41 -12.71 6.32
C LEU A 17 11.21 -12.65 5.01
N PHE A 18 10.67 -13.18 3.92
CA PHE A 18 11.28 -13.09 2.59
C PHE A 18 11.46 -11.64 2.16
N ALA A 19 10.45 -10.80 2.36
CA ALA A 19 10.50 -9.37 2.02
C ALA A 19 11.52 -8.60 2.86
N VAL A 20 11.66 -8.90 4.15
CA VAL A 20 12.67 -8.29 5.04
C VAL A 20 14.07 -8.77 4.68
N GLN A 21 14.26 -10.07 4.40
CA GLN A 21 15.58 -10.59 4.03
C GLN A 21 16.04 -10.11 2.65
N ASN A 22 15.12 -9.97 1.71
CA ASN A 22 15.39 -9.49 0.35
C ASN A 22 15.12 -7.98 0.21
N SER A 23 15.00 -7.26 1.32
CA SER A 23 14.84 -5.81 1.26
C SER A 23 16.17 -5.15 0.96
N GLN A 24 16.35 -4.71 -0.28
CA GLN A 24 17.34 -3.68 -0.57
C GLN A 24 16.80 -2.36 0.00
N VAL A 25 17.52 -1.78 0.96
CA VAL A 25 17.23 -0.44 1.48
C VAL A 25 17.50 0.57 0.37
N VAL A 26 16.55 1.48 0.17
CA VAL A 26 16.66 2.59 -0.77
C VAL A 26 16.53 3.89 0.01
N GLU A 27 17.45 4.79 -0.28
CA GLU A 27 17.44 6.15 0.25
C GLU A 27 16.55 7.02 -0.64
N ILE A 28 15.56 7.66 -0.03
CA ILE A 28 14.66 8.61 -0.70
C ILE A 28 14.99 10.00 -0.18
N ARG A 29 15.43 10.87 -1.09
CA ARG A 29 15.65 12.29 -0.81
C ARG A 29 14.45 13.10 -1.26
N LEU A 30 13.72 13.62 -0.29
CA LEU A 30 12.71 14.67 -0.46
C LEU A 30 13.37 16.03 -0.23
N LEU A 31 12.69 17.12 -0.60
CA LEU A 31 13.23 18.49 -0.65
C LEU A 31 14.30 18.81 0.41
N MET A 32 14.01 18.53 1.69
CA MET A 32 14.95 18.69 2.81
C MET A 32 15.14 17.41 3.65
N TRP A 33 14.45 16.32 3.31
CA TRP A 33 14.31 15.16 4.19
C TRP A 33 14.84 13.91 3.50
N THR A 34 15.63 13.13 4.22
CA THR A 34 16.13 11.84 3.75
C THR A 34 15.45 10.74 4.53
N VAL A 35 14.89 9.75 3.84
CA VAL A 35 14.22 8.61 4.45
C VAL A 35 14.78 7.33 3.84
N GLU A 36 15.22 6.42 4.69
CA GLU A 36 15.68 5.09 4.31
C GLU A 36 14.58 4.08 4.56
N ILE A 37 14.10 3.42 3.51
CA ILE A 37 13.10 2.35 3.63
C ILE A 37 13.44 1.19 2.71
N SER A 38 12.88 0.01 2.99
CA SER A 38 12.99 -1.10 2.06
C SER A 38 12.29 -0.77 0.73
N ARG A 39 12.91 -1.13 -0.39
CA ARG A 39 12.33 -0.97 -1.74
C ARG A 39 10.94 -1.62 -1.85
N ALA A 40 10.77 -2.78 -1.22
CA ALA A 40 9.49 -3.50 -1.19
C ALA A 40 8.40 -2.68 -0.47
N LEU A 41 8.72 -2.07 0.68
CA LEU A 41 7.77 -1.22 1.40
C LEU A 41 7.44 0.05 0.61
N LEU A 42 8.41 0.66 -0.06
CA LEU A 42 8.18 1.80 -0.95
C LEU A 42 7.14 1.46 -2.03
N ILE A 43 7.33 0.35 -2.76
CA ILE A 43 6.42 -0.09 -3.81
C ILE A 43 5.02 -0.37 -3.25
N TYR A 44 4.94 -1.04 -2.10
CA TYR A 44 3.67 -1.33 -1.44
C TYR A 44 2.92 -0.05 -1.02
N LEU A 45 3.61 0.90 -0.39
CA LEU A 45 3.03 2.18 0.01
C LEU A 45 2.53 2.97 -1.21
N MET A 46 3.30 2.99 -2.29
CA MET A 46 2.94 3.68 -3.52
C MET A 46 1.67 3.09 -4.15
N LEU A 47 1.51 1.76 -4.12
CA LEU A 47 0.28 1.08 -4.55
C LEU A 47 -0.92 1.47 -3.66
N VAL A 48 -0.75 1.40 -2.33
CA VAL A 48 -1.82 1.76 -1.38
C VAL A 48 -2.26 3.21 -1.58
N ILE A 49 -1.32 4.14 -1.71
CA ILE A 49 -1.61 5.56 -1.99
C ILE A 49 -2.40 5.69 -3.30
N GLY A 50 -2.00 5.01 -4.37
CA GLY A 50 -2.71 5.02 -5.64
C GLY A 50 -4.16 4.51 -5.54
N ILE A 51 -4.39 3.41 -4.82
CA ILE A 51 -5.73 2.86 -4.56
C ILE A 51 -6.59 3.87 -3.78
N VAL A 52 -6.02 4.45 -2.72
CA VAL A 52 -6.70 5.43 -1.87
C VAL A 52 -7.10 6.67 -2.69
N ILE A 53 -6.17 7.23 -3.47
CA ILE A 53 -6.44 8.36 -4.38
C ILE A 53 -7.56 7.99 -5.38
N GLY A 54 -7.47 6.82 -6.01
CA GLY A 54 -8.48 6.36 -6.95
C GLY A 54 -9.88 6.23 -6.34
N TRP A 55 -9.96 5.74 -5.10
CA TRP A 55 -11.22 5.67 -4.36
C TRP A 55 -11.77 7.06 -4.05
N PHE A 56 -10.94 7.95 -3.47
CA PHE A 56 -11.36 9.33 -3.19
C PHE A 56 -11.82 10.05 -4.44
N MET A 57 -11.12 9.89 -5.57
CA MET A 57 -11.52 10.49 -6.84
C MET A 57 -12.90 9.99 -7.29
N ARG A 58 -13.17 8.68 -7.21
CA ARG A 58 -14.51 8.13 -7.49
C ARG A 58 -15.58 8.66 -6.55
N ALA A 59 -15.26 8.86 -5.27
CA ALA A 59 -16.19 9.40 -4.29
C ALA A 59 -16.54 10.87 -4.60
N ILE A 60 -15.52 11.70 -4.86
CA ILE A 60 -15.69 13.11 -5.22
C ILE A 60 -16.49 13.27 -6.52
N TRP A 61 -16.18 12.46 -7.54
CA TRP A 61 -16.90 12.47 -8.82
C TRP A 61 -18.38 12.09 -8.67
N ARG A 62 -18.69 11.16 -7.76
CA ARG A 62 -20.07 10.77 -7.45
C ARG A 62 -20.84 11.88 -6.74
N LEU A 63 -20.21 12.52 -5.75
CA LEU A 63 -20.78 13.68 -5.05
C LEU A 63 -21.06 14.83 -6.03
N SER A 64 -20.13 15.13 -6.94
CA SER A 64 -20.29 16.19 -7.93
C SER A 64 -21.40 15.91 -8.96
N ARG A 65 -21.66 14.63 -9.32
CA ARG A 65 -22.76 14.26 -10.22
C ARG A 65 -24.14 14.39 -9.57
N ASN A 66 -24.28 14.00 -8.30
CA ASN A 66 -25.56 14.08 -7.59
C ASN A 66 -26.02 15.54 -7.39
N ALA A 67 -25.07 16.46 -7.16
CA ALA A 67 -25.36 17.89 -7.02
C ALA A 67 -25.80 18.58 -8.32
N ARG A 68 -25.65 17.94 -9.49
CA ARG A 68 -26.09 18.48 -10.79
C ARG A 68 -27.46 17.94 -11.26
N GLN A 69 -28.05 17.00 -10.53
CA GLN A 69 -29.36 16.42 -10.84
C GLN A 69 -30.50 16.92 -9.92
N GLN A 70 -30.19 17.82 -8.98
CA GLN A 70 -31.15 18.62 -8.21
C GLN A 70 -31.22 20.02 -8.81
#